data_AF-A0A7W6CX59-F1
#
_entry.id   AF-A0A7W6CX59-F1
#
_cell.length_a   1.000
_cell.length_b   1.000
_cell.length_c   1.000
_cell.angle_alpha   90.00
_cell.angle_beta   90.00
_cell.angle_gamma   90.00
#
_symmetry.space_group_name_H-M   'P 1'
#
loop_
_entity.id
_entity.type
_entity.pdbx_description
1 polymer ?
#
loop_
_entity_poly.entity_id
_entity_poly.type
_entity_poly.pdbx_seq_one_letter_code
_entity_poly.pdbx_strand_id
1 'polypeptide(L)'
;MSLNIDKIVAAIPSAGPEKRRQMRANARTWLETGTDAQKQAAQTLLTALDGQEAQEREALIGELRGMDVSERVVRAFTAQKMAETEARLIQALLDHPGSTSSALSKAMGWEAQSWHLHFGTMCFNRSTYLWPAPESERRDGAFYSGILADFDDASSTFTMKADVAAAFAKLGLRPKHAAR
;
A
#
# COMPACT_ATOMS: atom_id res chain seq x y z
N MET A 1 -7.15 41.72 -2.23
CA MET A 1 -8.12 40.61 -2.43
C MET A 1 -8.19 39.83 -1.12
N SER A 2 -9.36 39.74 -0.50
CA SER A 2 -9.54 38.95 0.73
C SER A 2 -9.41 37.47 0.40
N LEU A 3 -8.60 36.75 1.17
CA LEU A 3 -8.38 35.31 1.02
C LEU A 3 -9.64 34.59 1.51
N ASN A 4 -10.47 34.07 0.61
CA ASN A 4 -11.69 33.35 0.99
C ASN A 4 -11.33 31.89 1.33
N ILE A 5 -10.89 31.68 2.57
CA ILE A 5 -10.45 30.37 3.06
C ILE A 5 -11.59 29.34 3.10
N ASP A 6 -12.81 29.78 3.42
CA ASP A 6 -13.98 28.90 3.51
C ASP A 6 -14.28 28.21 2.18
N LYS A 7 -14.18 28.95 1.07
CA LYS A 7 -14.34 28.39 -0.28
C LYS A 7 -13.26 27.35 -0.60
N ILE A 8 -12.03 27.56 -0.15
CA ILE A 8 -10.93 26.61 -0.36
C ILE A 8 -11.15 25.34 0.46
N VAL A 9 -11.55 25.49 1.72
CA VAL A 9 -11.88 24.36 2.61
C VAL A 9 -13.04 23.54 2.05
N ALA A 10 -14.10 24.19 1.56
CA ALA A 10 -15.24 23.50 0.97
C ALA A 10 -14.88 22.68 -0.29
N ALA A 11 -13.79 23.00 -0.98
CA ALA A 11 -13.33 22.27 -2.16
C ALA A 11 -12.53 20.99 -1.82
N ILE A 12 -12.05 20.85 -0.59
CA ILE A 12 -11.16 19.75 -0.17
C ILE A 12 -11.73 18.35 -0.49
N PRO A 13 -13.00 18.02 -0.19
CA PRO A 13 -13.51 16.66 -0.41
C PRO A 13 -13.50 16.23 -1.88
N SER A 14 -13.66 17.21 -2.79
CA SER A 14 -13.65 16.96 -4.25
C SER A 14 -12.26 17.07 -4.88
N ALA A 15 -11.26 17.52 -4.13
CA ALA A 15 -9.92 17.74 -4.64
C ALA A 15 -9.13 16.42 -4.72
N GLY A 16 -8.56 16.16 -5.90
CA GLY A 16 -7.66 15.01 -6.10
C GLY A 16 -6.36 15.12 -5.29
N PRO A 17 -5.60 14.01 -5.15
CA PRO A 17 -4.40 13.95 -4.30
C PRO A 17 -3.35 15.01 -4.62
N GLU A 18 -3.09 15.27 -5.91
CA GLU A 18 -2.13 16.30 -6.34
C GLU A 18 -2.57 17.71 -5.93
N LYS A 19 -3.87 18.01 -6.10
CA LYS A 19 -4.43 19.30 -5.70
C LYS A 19 -4.36 19.51 -4.20
N ARG A 20 -4.65 18.47 -3.40
CA ARG A 20 -4.50 18.50 -1.94
C ARG A 20 -3.04 18.67 -1.50
N ARG A 21 -2.07 18.02 -2.17
CA ARG A 21 -0.63 18.27 -1.94
C ARG A 21 -0.25 19.72 -2.21
N GLN A 22 -0.72 20.29 -3.31
CA GLN A 22 -0.48 21.69 -3.63
C GLN A 22 -1.11 22.64 -2.59
N MET A 23 -2.34 22.38 -2.15
CA MET A 23 -2.99 23.14 -1.07
C MET A 23 -2.16 23.11 0.22
N ARG A 24 -1.65 21.93 0.60
CA ARG A 24 -0.79 21.75 1.78
C ARG A 24 0.53 22.51 1.64
N ALA A 25 1.17 22.44 0.48
CA ALA A 25 2.41 23.18 0.20
C ALA A 25 2.20 24.69 0.31
N ASN A 26 1.14 25.22 -0.31
CA ASN A 26 0.80 26.64 -0.25
C ASN A 26 0.52 27.09 1.19
N ALA A 27 -0.21 26.28 1.97
CA ALA A 27 -0.49 26.58 3.37
C ALA A 27 0.80 26.66 4.19
N ARG A 28 1.77 25.75 3.98
CA ARG A 28 3.08 25.80 4.65
C ARG A 28 3.83 27.08 4.33
N THR A 29 3.87 27.49 3.06
CA THR A 29 4.48 28.76 2.66
C THR A 29 3.82 29.96 3.36
N TRP A 30 2.48 29.96 3.48
CA TRP A 30 1.76 31.02 4.20
C TRP A 30 2.04 31.03 5.70
N LEU A 31 2.27 29.87 6.34
CA LEU A 31 2.70 29.82 7.74
C LEU A 31 4.07 30.48 7.96
N GLU A 32 5.01 30.26 7.04
CA GLU A 32 6.38 30.75 7.15
C GLU A 32 6.49 32.24 6.80
N THR A 33 5.86 32.66 5.70
CA THR A 33 6.12 33.97 5.06
C THR A 33 4.91 34.89 5.00
N GLY A 34 3.73 34.41 5.37
CA GLY A 34 2.47 35.15 5.22
C GLY A 34 2.22 36.20 6.31
N THR A 35 1.20 37.03 6.06
CA THR A 35 0.60 37.90 7.08
C THR A 35 -0.12 37.07 8.16
N ASP A 36 -0.46 37.67 9.30
CA ASP A 36 -1.17 36.94 10.37
C ASP A 36 -2.50 36.34 9.89
N ALA A 37 -3.24 37.05 9.02
CA ALA A 37 -4.45 36.53 8.40
C ALA A 37 -4.18 35.32 7.49
N GLN A 38 -3.06 35.31 6.75
CA GLN A 38 -2.65 34.18 5.92
C GLN A 38 -2.19 33.00 6.77
N LYS A 39 -1.49 33.25 7.88
CA LYS A 39 -1.07 32.20 8.83
C LYS A 39 -2.29 31.52 9.46
N GLN A 40 -3.30 32.30 9.88
CA GLN A 40 -4.54 31.74 10.42
C GLN A 40 -5.32 30.94 9.37
N ALA A 41 -5.41 31.46 8.14
CA ALA A 41 -6.04 30.74 7.03
C ALA A 41 -5.28 29.43 6.70
N ALA A 42 -3.96 29.46 6.74
CA ALA A 42 -3.12 28.28 6.51
C ALA A 42 -3.33 27.21 7.58
N GLN A 43 -3.39 27.59 8.85
CA GLN A 43 -3.69 26.65 9.93
C GLN A 43 -5.07 26.00 9.73
N THR A 44 -6.07 26.80 9.38
CA THR A 44 -7.42 26.31 9.08
C THR A 44 -7.42 25.33 7.90
N LEU A 45 -6.68 25.64 6.83
CA LEU A 45 -6.54 24.79 5.66
C LEU A 45 -5.88 23.44 6.00
N LEU A 46 -4.79 23.47 6.77
CA LEU A 46 -4.08 22.26 7.17
C LEU A 46 -4.94 21.37 8.05
N THR A 47 -5.62 21.94 9.05
CA THR A 47 -6.56 21.20 9.90
C THR A 47 -7.69 20.56 9.09
N ALA A 48 -8.24 21.27 8.10
CA ALA A 48 -9.29 20.71 7.24
C ALA A 48 -8.77 19.60 6.30
N LEU A 49 -7.55 19.72 5.77
CA LEU A 49 -6.92 18.68 4.97
C LEU A 49 -6.64 17.42 5.80
N ASP A 50 -6.12 17.59 7.02
CA ASP A 50 -5.86 16.49 7.94
C ASP A 50 -7.17 15.81 8.39
N GLY A 51 -8.22 16.59 8.64
CA GLY A 51 -9.56 16.07 8.95
C GLY A 51 -10.15 15.25 7.82
N GLN A 52 -10.04 15.72 6.56
CA GLN A 52 -10.47 14.95 5.39
C GLN A 52 -9.70 13.63 5.25
N GLU A 53 -8.37 13.66 5.40
CA GLU A 53 -7.55 12.44 5.31
C GLU A 53 -7.91 11.43 6.41
N ALA A 54 -8.20 11.90 7.64
CA ALA A 54 -8.66 11.05 8.73
C ALA A 54 -10.03 10.42 8.44
N GLN A 55 -10.99 11.21 7.93
CA GLN A 55 -12.32 10.72 7.57
C GLN A 55 -12.26 9.67 6.45
N GLU A 56 -11.47 9.93 5.40
CA GLU A 56 -11.27 8.97 4.30
C GLU A 56 -10.65 7.67 4.80
N ARG A 57 -9.67 7.76 5.72
CA ARG A 57 -9.05 6.59 6.33
C ARG A 57 -10.03 5.80 7.19
N GLU A 58 -10.85 6.47 8.00
CA GLU A 58 -11.87 5.80 8.82
C GLU A 58 -12.92 5.11 7.96
N ALA A 59 -13.39 5.78 6.90
CA ALA A 59 -14.32 5.20 5.94
C ALA A 59 -13.73 3.94 5.27
N LEU A 60 -12.46 4.00 4.86
CA LEU A 60 -11.76 2.85 4.31
C LEU A 60 -11.64 1.70 5.33
N ILE A 61 -11.27 2.00 6.58
CA ILE A 61 -11.22 0.97 7.63
C ILE A 61 -12.59 0.33 7.84
N GLY A 62 -13.66 1.13 7.83
CA GLY A 62 -15.04 0.65 7.87
C GLY A 62 -15.38 -0.29 6.71
N GLU A 63 -15.04 0.10 5.48
CA GLU A 63 -15.19 -0.71 4.27
C GLU A 63 -14.46 -2.06 4.40
N LEU A 64 -13.22 -2.03 4.88
CA LEU A 64 -12.35 -3.21 4.95
C LEU A 64 -12.70 -4.19 6.09
N ARG A 65 -13.40 -3.75 7.15
CA ARG A 65 -13.78 -4.61 8.29
C ARG A 65 -14.75 -5.73 7.90
N GLY A 66 -15.58 -5.51 6.89
CA GLY A 66 -16.56 -6.50 6.41
C GLY A 66 -16.02 -7.47 5.36
N MET A 67 -14.80 -7.25 4.85
CA MET A 67 -14.24 -8.03 3.76
C MET A 67 -13.47 -9.26 4.26
N ASP A 68 -13.61 -10.36 3.54
CA ASP A 68 -12.71 -11.50 3.72
C ASP A 68 -11.29 -11.18 3.19
N VAL A 69 -10.33 -12.07 3.49
CA VAL A 69 -8.93 -11.92 3.07
C VAL A 69 -8.82 -11.79 1.54
N SER A 70 -9.59 -12.58 0.81
CA SER A 70 -9.52 -12.64 -0.65
C SER A 70 -10.05 -11.35 -1.29
N GLU A 71 -11.20 -10.88 -0.83
CA GLU A 71 -11.81 -9.61 -1.22
C GLU A 71 -10.88 -8.43 -0.93
N ARG A 72 -10.25 -8.43 0.24
CA ARG A 72 -9.32 -7.38 0.65
C ARG A 72 -8.08 -7.31 -0.24
N VAL A 73 -7.53 -8.46 -0.62
CA VAL A 73 -6.42 -8.53 -1.59
C VAL A 73 -6.89 -8.00 -2.96
N VAL A 74 -8.03 -8.47 -3.47
CA VAL A 74 -8.58 -7.98 -4.75
C VAL A 74 -8.79 -6.46 -4.72
N ARG A 75 -9.36 -5.93 -3.63
CA ARG A 75 -9.60 -4.50 -3.41
C ARG A 75 -8.30 -3.70 -3.39
N ALA A 76 -7.27 -4.19 -2.72
CA ALA A 76 -5.95 -3.56 -2.65
C ALA A 76 -5.30 -3.45 -4.03
N PHE A 77 -5.29 -4.54 -4.80
CA PHE A 77 -4.68 -4.59 -6.12
C PHE A 77 -5.54 -3.99 -7.24
N THR A 78 -6.82 -3.70 -6.97
CA THR A 78 -7.68 -2.89 -7.85
C THR A 78 -7.45 -1.39 -7.65
N ALA A 79 -7.35 -0.93 -6.41
CA ALA A 79 -7.07 0.48 -6.10
C ALA A 79 -5.64 0.88 -6.45
N GLN A 80 -4.68 -0.01 -6.20
CA GLN A 80 -3.28 0.17 -6.57
C GLN A 80 -2.88 -0.97 -7.49
N LYS A 81 -3.14 -0.77 -8.80
CA LYS A 81 -2.84 -1.75 -9.85
C LYS A 81 -1.39 -2.22 -9.76
N MET A 82 -1.20 -3.50 -10.04
CA MET A 82 0.14 -4.10 -10.11
C MET A 82 0.93 -3.47 -11.25
N ALA A 83 2.16 -3.07 -10.97
CA ALA A 83 3.15 -2.92 -12.03
C ALA A 83 3.47 -4.30 -12.64
N GLU A 84 3.98 -4.33 -13.86
CA GLU A 84 4.36 -5.59 -14.53
C GLU A 84 5.37 -6.41 -13.71
N THR A 85 6.32 -5.73 -13.09
CA THR A 85 7.31 -6.34 -12.19
C THR A 85 6.68 -6.95 -10.93
N GLU A 86 5.64 -6.32 -10.38
CA GLU A 86 4.88 -6.83 -9.24
C GLU A 86 4.08 -8.09 -9.62
N ALA A 87 3.44 -8.09 -10.79
CA ALA A 87 2.77 -9.28 -11.30
C ALA A 87 3.77 -10.45 -11.48
N ARG A 88 4.97 -10.18 -12.01
CA ARG A 88 6.04 -11.18 -12.12
C ARG A 88 6.56 -11.67 -10.76
N LEU A 89 6.69 -10.79 -9.76
CA LEU A 89 7.08 -11.15 -8.38
C LEU A 89 6.11 -12.16 -7.77
N ILE A 90 4.81 -11.86 -7.87
CA ILE A 90 3.72 -12.71 -7.38
C ILE A 90 3.72 -14.03 -8.14
N GLN A 91 3.80 -13.98 -9.48
CA GLN A 91 3.81 -15.17 -10.31
C GLN A 91 5.01 -16.08 -10.01
N ALA A 92 6.20 -15.54 -9.75
CA ALA A 92 7.37 -16.33 -9.39
C ALA A 92 7.15 -17.14 -8.11
N LEU A 93 6.52 -16.56 -7.08
CA LEU A 93 6.20 -17.29 -5.85
C LEU A 93 5.06 -18.31 -6.06
N LEU A 94 4.05 -17.99 -6.87
CA LEU A 94 2.99 -18.93 -7.21
C LEU A 94 3.50 -20.14 -8.00
N ASP A 95 4.46 -19.93 -8.90
CA ASP A 95 5.07 -20.98 -9.71
C ASP A 95 6.08 -21.83 -8.93
N HIS A 96 6.69 -21.26 -7.90
CA HIS A 96 7.76 -21.88 -7.12
C HIS A 96 7.53 -21.77 -5.61
N PRO A 97 6.43 -22.34 -5.05
CA PRO A 97 6.19 -22.33 -3.61
C PRO A 97 7.30 -23.10 -2.86
N GLY A 98 7.59 -22.69 -1.63
CA GLY A 98 8.68 -23.28 -0.84
C GLY A 98 10.07 -22.90 -1.36
N SER A 99 10.20 -21.78 -2.08
CA SER A 99 11.49 -21.31 -2.61
C SER A 99 12.12 -20.23 -1.73
N THR A 100 13.44 -20.21 -1.69
CA THR A 100 14.19 -19.14 -1.02
C THR A 100 14.12 -17.84 -1.82
N SER A 101 14.41 -16.71 -1.19
CA SER A 101 14.49 -15.43 -1.91
C SER A 101 15.53 -15.46 -3.04
N SER A 102 16.61 -16.23 -2.92
CA SER A 102 17.63 -16.34 -3.97
C SER A 102 17.11 -17.12 -5.18
N ALA A 103 16.40 -18.23 -4.94
CA ALA A 103 15.77 -19.00 -6.00
C ALA A 103 14.69 -18.18 -6.74
N LEU A 104 13.88 -17.43 -6.00
CA LEU A 104 12.85 -16.56 -6.58
C LEU A 104 13.46 -15.40 -7.38
N SER A 105 14.56 -14.80 -6.89
CA SER A 105 15.27 -13.74 -7.64
C SER A 105 15.83 -14.29 -8.95
N LYS A 106 16.42 -15.49 -8.92
CA LYS A 106 16.93 -16.18 -10.12
C LYS A 106 15.80 -16.50 -11.11
N ALA A 107 14.64 -16.95 -10.64
CA ALA A 107 13.46 -17.18 -11.49
C ALA A 107 12.98 -15.91 -12.21
N MET A 108 13.27 -14.73 -11.64
CA MET A 108 13.00 -13.44 -12.26
C MET A 108 14.12 -12.93 -13.19
N GLY A 109 15.27 -13.61 -13.23
CA GLY A 109 16.46 -13.16 -13.94
C GLY A 109 17.24 -12.08 -13.20
N TRP A 110 17.09 -11.97 -11.87
CA TRP A 110 17.84 -11.02 -11.05
C TRP A 110 19.07 -11.68 -10.44
N GLU A 111 20.19 -10.97 -10.45
CA GLU A 111 21.48 -11.46 -9.93
C GLU A 111 21.57 -11.32 -8.40
N ALA A 112 20.91 -10.32 -7.82
CA ALA A 112 20.88 -10.08 -6.38
C ALA A 112 19.73 -10.83 -5.71
N GLN A 113 19.92 -11.25 -4.45
CA GLN A 113 18.87 -11.80 -3.58
C GLN A 113 17.91 -10.68 -3.10
N SER A 114 17.18 -10.06 -4.03
CA SER A 114 16.33 -8.90 -3.73
C SER A 114 14.83 -9.17 -3.82
N TRP A 115 14.40 -10.39 -4.21
CA TRP A 115 12.98 -10.73 -4.33
C TRP A 115 12.16 -10.34 -3.10
N HIS A 116 12.59 -10.73 -1.89
CA HIS A 116 11.87 -10.44 -0.65
C HIS A 116 11.77 -8.94 -0.34
N LEU A 117 12.76 -8.14 -0.76
CA LEU A 117 12.73 -6.68 -0.59
C LEU A 117 11.65 -6.08 -1.48
N HIS A 118 11.65 -6.41 -2.77
CA HIS A 118 10.65 -5.89 -3.70
C HIS A 118 9.24 -6.39 -3.36
N PHE A 119 9.09 -7.65 -2.97
CA PHE A 119 7.82 -8.21 -2.52
C PHE A 119 7.32 -7.52 -1.24
N GLY A 120 8.21 -7.30 -0.27
CA GLY A 120 7.89 -6.56 0.96
C GLY A 120 7.49 -5.11 0.67
N THR A 121 8.20 -4.41 -0.21
CA THR A 121 7.85 -3.04 -0.63
C THR A 121 6.49 -2.99 -1.33
N MET A 122 6.18 -3.96 -2.21
CA MET A 122 4.86 -4.09 -2.83
C MET A 122 3.75 -4.22 -1.79
N CYS A 123 3.98 -5.03 -0.74
CA CYS A 123 3.03 -5.21 0.37
C CYS A 123 2.91 -3.94 1.22
N PHE A 124 4.03 -3.28 1.55
CA PHE A 124 4.07 -2.03 2.31
C PHE A 124 3.26 -0.92 1.63
N ASN A 125 3.45 -0.72 0.32
CA ASN A 125 2.74 0.31 -0.45
C ASN A 125 1.22 0.12 -0.42
N ARG A 126 0.76 -1.12 -0.22
CA ARG A 126 -0.65 -1.53 -0.15
C ARG A 126 -1.14 -1.76 1.29
N SER A 127 -0.32 -1.53 2.31
CA SER A 127 -0.63 -1.83 3.71
C SER A 127 -1.91 -1.15 4.23
N THR A 128 -2.27 0.01 3.68
CA THR A 128 -3.52 0.71 4.00
C THR A 128 -4.77 -0.06 3.58
N TYR A 129 -4.71 -0.81 2.48
CA TYR A 129 -5.79 -1.66 2.02
C TYR A 129 -5.71 -3.08 2.58
N LEU A 130 -4.49 -3.56 2.83
CA LEU A 130 -4.23 -4.83 3.47
C LEU A 130 -4.34 -4.69 5.00
N TRP A 131 -3.90 -5.70 5.74
CA TRP A 131 -3.86 -5.72 7.20
C TRP A 131 -2.45 -5.40 7.71
N PRO A 132 -2.30 -5.09 9.02
CA PRO A 132 -1.00 -4.88 9.63
C PRO A 132 -0.05 -6.04 9.33
N ALA A 133 1.19 -5.71 8.98
CA ALA A 133 2.24 -6.72 8.82
C ALA A 133 2.50 -7.44 10.15
N PRO A 134 2.80 -8.74 10.13
CA PRO A 134 3.31 -9.42 11.31
C PRO A 134 4.65 -8.82 11.74
N GLU A 135 4.96 -8.94 13.03
CA GLU A 135 6.30 -8.64 13.55
C GLU A 135 7.32 -9.63 12.99
N SER A 136 8.54 -9.17 12.77
CA SER A 136 9.64 -10.01 12.32
C SER A 136 10.22 -10.82 13.47
N GLU A 137 10.46 -12.13 13.27
CA GLU A 137 11.07 -12.98 14.30
C GLU A 137 12.58 -12.71 14.50
N ARG A 138 13.27 -12.18 13.47
CA ARG A 138 14.74 -12.01 13.46
C ARG A 138 15.25 -10.60 13.72
N ARG A 139 14.39 -9.59 13.66
CA ARG A 139 14.77 -8.18 13.78
C ARG A 139 13.62 -7.39 14.36
N ASP A 140 13.93 -6.26 14.97
CA ASP A 140 12.92 -5.32 15.42
C ASP A 140 12.16 -4.73 14.22
N GLY A 141 10.83 -4.82 14.26
CA GLY A 141 9.91 -4.23 13.30
C GLY A 141 9.20 -5.18 12.32
N ALA A 142 8.35 -4.57 11.48
CA ALA A 142 7.42 -5.28 10.62
C ALA A 142 8.07 -6.15 9.52
N PHE A 143 7.48 -7.33 9.29
CA PHE A 143 7.76 -8.24 8.19
C PHE A 143 6.68 -8.14 7.10
N TYR A 144 6.82 -7.15 6.22
CA TYR A 144 5.80 -6.85 5.20
C TYR A 144 5.53 -7.99 4.22
N SER A 145 6.53 -8.81 3.89
CA SER A 145 6.31 -10.00 3.05
C SER A 145 5.35 -11.00 3.71
N GLY A 146 5.34 -11.03 5.05
CA GLY A 146 4.45 -11.83 5.87
C GLY A 146 2.96 -11.46 5.76
N ILE A 147 2.64 -10.32 5.15
CA ILE A 147 1.24 -9.96 4.86
C ILE A 147 0.66 -10.99 3.89
N LEU A 148 1.35 -11.28 2.78
CA LEU A 148 0.82 -12.09 1.69
C LEU A 148 1.41 -13.51 1.60
N ALA A 149 2.61 -13.71 2.16
CA ALA A 149 3.32 -14.97 2.13
C ALA A 149 3.58 -15.51 3.54
N ASP A 150 3.64 -16.83 3.68
CA ASP A 150 4.24 -17.51 4.81
C ASP A 150 5.75 -17.63 4.58
N PHE A 151 6.51 -17.50 5.66
CA PHE A 151 7.95 -17.70 5.68
C PHE A 151 8.27 -18.84 6.64
N ASP A 152 9.03 -19.82 6.18
CA ASP A 152 9.58 -20.89 7.01
C ASP A 152 11.01 -20.52 7.38
N ASP A 153 11.24 -20.21 8.65
CA ASP A 153 12.53 -19.84 9.20
C ASP A 153 13.59 -20.94 9.07
N ALA A 154 13.21 -22.21 9.20
CA ALA A 154 14.13 -23.33 9.18
C ALA A 154 14.74 -23.54 7.80
N SER A 155 13.92 -23.41 6.75
CA SER A 155 14.35 -23.56 5.36
C SER A 155 14.65 -22.23 4.64
N SER A 156 14.31 -21.10 5.28
CA SER A 156 14.34 -19.75 4.68
C SER A 156 13.56 -19.67 3.37
N THR A 157 12.40 -20.33 3.33
CA THR A 157 11.54 -20.43 2.14
C THR A 157 10.25 -19.64 2.29
N PHE A 158 9.70 -19.23 1.15
CA PHE A 158 8.45 -18.49 1.07
C PHE A 158 7.38 -19.33 0.39
N THR A 159 6.13 -19.22 0.86
CA THR A 159 4.95 -19.79 0.21
C THR A 159 3.81 -18.78 0.22
N MET A 160 3.05 -18.67 -0.87
CA MET A 160 1.87 -17.79 -0.87
C MET A 160 0.80 -18.35 0.07
N LYS A 161 0.20 -17.50 0.91
CA LYS A 161 -0.94 -17.90 1.76
C LYS A 161 -2.10 -18.37 0.87
N ALA A 162 -2.84 -19.40 1.28
CA ALA A 162 -3.86 -20.04 0.45
C ALA A 162 -4.96 -19.06 -0.03
N ASP A 163 -5.53 -18.28 0.88
CA ASP A 163 -6.58 -17.30 0.55
C ASP A 163 -6.06 -16.17 -0.36
N VAL A 164 -4.78 -15.84 -0.22
CA VAL A 164 -4.10 -14.84 -1.05
C VAL A 164 -3.86 -15.39 -2.46
N ALA A 165 -3.43 -16.65 -2.59
CA ALA A 165 -3.31 -17.32 -3.89
C ALA A 165 -4.67 -17.40 -4.60
N ALA A 166 -5.74 -17.72 -3.88
CA ALA A 166 -7.10 -17.71 -4.41
C ALA A 166 -7.54 -16.30 -4.87
N ALA A 167 -7.15 -15.25 -4.15
CA ALA A 167 -7.39 -13.87 -4.55
C ALA A 167 -6.64 -13.49 -5.84
N PHE A 168 -5.36 -13.85 -5.94
CA PHE A 168 -4.58 -13.60 -7.15
C PHE A 168 -5.10 -14.37 -8.37
N ALA A 169 -5.71 -15.55 -8.17
CA ALA A 169 -6.40 -16.28 -9.23
C ALA A 169 -7.62 -15.52 -9.79
N LYS A 170 -8.31 -14.71 -8.97
CA LYS A 170 -9.38 -13.79 -9.42
C LYS A 170 -8.81 -12.59 -10.20
N LEU A 171 -7.56 -12.22 -9.93
CA LEU A 171 -6.81 -11.16 -10.62
C LEU A 171 -6.06 -11.65 -11.87
N GLY A 172 -6.20 -12.93 -12.23
CA GLY A 172 -5.60 -13.52 -13.44
C GLY A 172 -4.21 -14.15 -13.25
N LEU A 173 -3.69 -14.23 -12.02
CA LEU A 173 -2.41 -14.89 -11.72
C LEU A 173 -2.67 -16.27 -11.08
N ARG A 174 -2.16 -17.33 -11.70
CA ARG A 174 -2.36 -18.71 -11.25
C ARG A 174 -1.07 -19.50 -11.38
N PRO A 175 -0.80 -20.50 -10.51
CA PRO A 175 0.38 -21.36 -10.67
C PRO A 175 0.35 -22.02 -12.05
N LYS A 176 1.45 -21.96 -12.81
CA LYS A 176 1.54 -22.58 -14.14
C LYS A 176 1.39 -24.10 -14.11
N HIS A 177 1.60 -24.72 -12.95
CA HIS A 177 1.52 -26.17 -12.77
C HIS A 177 0.20 -26.66 -12.14
N ALA A 178 -0.79 -25.79 -11.91
CA ALA A 178 -2.09 -26.15 -11.32
C ALA A 178 -3.09 -26.81 -12.31
N ALA A 179 -2.67 -27.09 -13.55
CA ALA A 179 -3.46 -27.88 -14.51
C ALA A 179 -2.88 -29.30 -14.60
N ARG A 180 -3.44 -30.20 -13.79
CA ARG A 180 -3.50 -31.64 -14.08
C ARG A 180 -4.86 -32.17 -13.65
#